data_AF-A0AAD9L9X2-F1
#
_entry.id   AF-A0AAD9L9X2-F1
#
_cell.length_a   1.000
_cell.length_b   1.000
_cell.length_c   1.000
_cell.angle_alpha   90.00
_cell.angle_beta   90.00
_cell.angle_gamma   90.00
#
_symmetry.space_group_name_H-M   'P 1'
#
loop_
_entity.id
_entity.type
_entity.pdbx_description
1 polymer ?
#
loop_
_entity_poly.entity_id
_entity_poly.type
_entity_poly.pdbx_seq_one_letter_code
_entity_poly.pdbx_strand_id
1 'polypeptide(L)'
;MIILTEFWCVKMQTRRGETDNARKRLRYELHWVSPEIKTCDVQTPALGFSGRVNVGFFRLDNQELQMAALAYYLGSLDADGFIGAGFTFHPDQSPLSETIQQTEENFNNYHSFDHSKKNVPIFIISNEVEVAKSSEEEQVDRYVWSEPFVPLDDNSGDVSNSQGIIFSIQGAHFTCNAPLENVSDTISQSVQLFGDYSSSWDVKVDFNAPCLELPKEFYDALAGWTGLRLNSRLGLSEMTAPASSLPDLLFSLSFNGVQLALPLQSLVLPELSGSSSSNEENSTKFCIQRAGSMLQRGTAAFAAPTTSAAEVARLQRLHGSTGIPVYNMIDSPITFGAMVLEALGAVTVNELTRRVGIRKPSAKVDYEQQTKASCLQSVSCIGGQEYVLHLNVCKDPDCSQFYFHSLDGETKYCVIDSSWTVMLIVTTTLLVIAELFLSLSLRRVVSQSQHE
;
A
#
# COMPACT_ATOMS: atom_id res chain seq x y z
N MET A 1 -28.97 5.16 4.50
CA MET A 1 -27.68 5.12 5.21
C MET A 1 -27.23 3.68 5.25
N ILE A 2 -26.49 3.25 4.22
CA ILE A 2 -25.87 1.93 4.17
C ILE A 2 -24.39 2.21 4.40
N ILE A 3 -23.86 1.77 5.53
CA ILE A 3 -22.44 1.85 5.83
C ILE A 3 -21.81 0.66 5.09
N LEU A 4 -21.20 0.91 3.94
CA LEU A 4 -20.41 -0.10 3.22
C LEU A 4 -18.98 -0.02 3.75
N THR A 5 -18.64 -0.97 4.61
CA THR A 5 -17.28 -1.25 5.06
C THR A 5 -16.59 -2.11 4.00
N GLU A 6 -15.44 -1.65 3.52
CA GLU A 6 -14.43 -2.35 2.70
C GLU A 6 -14.50 -2.22 1.16
N PHE A 7 -13.38 -1.73 0.59
CA PHE A 7 -13.10 -1.63 -0.84
C PHE A 7 -11.76 -2.32 -1.14
N TRP A 8 -11.71 -3.11 -2.23
CA TRP A 8 -10.53 -3.86 -2.65
C TRP A 8 -10.29 -3.70 -4.17
N CYS A 9 -9.05 -3.46 -4.59
CA CYS A 9 -8.65 -3.32 -5.99
C CYS A 9 -7.79 -4.51 -6.43
N VAL A 10 -8.14 -5.17 -7.55
CA VAL A 10 -7.35 -6.28 -8.13
C VAL A 10 -7.01 -5.95 -9.58
N LYS A 11 -5.71 -6.03 -9.91
CA LYS A 11 -5.16 -5.81 -11.25
C LYS A 11 -5.00 -7.15 -11.98
N MET A 12 -5.57 -7.27 -13.19
CA MET A 12 -5.26 -8.36 -14.12
C MET A 12 -4.48 -7.82 -15.32
N GLN A 13 -3.37 -8.49 -15.66
CA GLN A 13 -2.59 -8.21 -16.87
C GLN A 13 -2.26 -9.55 -17.57
N THR A 14 -2.75 -9.75 -18.80
CA THR A 14 -2.61 -11.00 -19.57
C THR A 14 -2.29 -10.77 -21.07
N ARG A 15 -1.78 -11.84 -21.71
CA ARG A 15 -1.11 -11.92 -23.04
C ARG A 15 -1.92 -11.47 -24.26
N ARG A 16 -1.18 -11.00 -25.27
CA ARG A 16 -1.59 -10.32 -26.52
C ARG A 16 -2.21 -11.19 -27.64
N GLY A 17 -2.80 -12.35 -27.35
CA GLY A 17 -3.29 -13.27 -28.40
C GLY A 17 -4.70 -13.85 -28.17
N GLU A 18 -5.03 -14.20 -26.92
CA GLU A 18 -6.31 -14.87 -26.59
C GLU A 18 -7.45 -13.89 -26.27
N THR A 19 -7.14 -12.60 -26.09
CA THR A 19 -8.13 -11.59 -25.70
C THR A 19 -9.15 -11.27 -26.77
N ASP A 20 -8.88 -11.48 -28.06
CA ASP A 20 -9.85 -11.06 -29.08
C ASP A 20 -11.10 -11.97 -29.07
N ASN A 21 -10.94 -13.26 -28.76
CA ASN A 21 -12.07 -14.18 -28.65
C ASN A 21 -12.78 -14.09 -27.29
N ALA A 22 -12.04 -13.99 -26.19
CA ALA A 22 -12.65 -13.80 -24.87
C ALA A 22 -13.43 -12.47 -24.78
N ARG A 23 -12.88 -11.38 -25.34
CA ARG A 23 -13.52 -10.05 -25.40
C ARG A 23 -14.72 -10.01 -26.34
N LYS A 24 -14.68 -10.71 -27.49
CA LYS A 24 -15.84 -10.84 -28.40
C LYS A 24 -16.96 -11.66 -27.78
N ARG A 25 -16.62 -12.75 -27.07
CA ARG A 25 -17.59 -13.59 -26.37
C ARG A 25 -18.25 -12.84 -25.20
N LEU A 26 -17.48 -12.08 -24.43
CA LEU A 26 -17.99 -11.23 -23.36
C LEU A 26 -18.89 -10.08 -23.86
N ARG A 27 -18.58 -9.49 -25.02
CA ARG A 27 -19.51 -8.55 -25.68
C ARG A 27 -20.85 -9.19 -26.02
N TYR A 28 -20.86 -10.47 -26.40
CA TYR A 28 -22.08 -11.20 -26.71
C TYR A 28 -22.89 -11.56 -25.46
N GLU A 29 -22.22 -11.94 -24.37
CA GLU A 29 -22.86 -12.35 -23.11
C GLU A 29 -23.43 -11.16 -22.33
N LEU A 30 -22.75 -10.00 -22.34
CA LEU A 30 -23.22 -8.79 -21.65
C LEU A 30 -24.19 -7.93 -22.47
N HIS A 31 -24.43 -8.23 -23.76
CA HIS A 31 -25.34 -7.45 -24.60
C HIS A 31 -26.80 -7.48 -24.11
N TRP A 32 -27.15 -8.47 -23.29
CA TRP A 32 -28.52 -8.72 -22.84
C TRP A 32 -28.77 -8.37 -21.36
N VAL A 33 -27.73 -7.96 -20.63
CA VAL A 33 -27.84 -7.60 -19.20
C VAL A 33 -28.01 -6.08 -19.09
N SER A 34 -29.24 -5.61 -18.94
CA SER A 34 -29.52 -4.19 -18.70
C SER A 34 -29.20 -3.86 -17.24
N PRO A 35 -28.19 -3.03 -16.94
CA PRO A 35 -27.91 -2.64 -15.56
C PRO A 35 -29.02 -1.74 -15.00
N GLU A 36 -29.26 -1.83 -13.70
CA GLU A 36 -30.06 -0.85 -12.98
C GLU A 36 -29.11 0.22 -12.44
N ILE A 37 -29.11 1.42 -13.04
CA ILE A 37 -28.27 2.53 -12.58
C ILE A 37 -29.01 3.27 -11.47
N LYS A 38 -28.41 3.39 -10.28
CA LYS A 38 -28.93 4.24 -9.19
C LYS A 38 -27.90 5.25 -8.77
N THR A 39 -28.35 6.49 -8.56
CA THR A 39 -27.51 7.53 -7.97
C THR A 39 -27.43 7.32 -6.47
N CYS A 40 -26.22 7.22 -5.93
CA CYS A 40 -25.96 7.03 -4.51
C CYS A 40 -25.09 8.17 -3.97
N ASP A 41 -25.38 8.62 -2.75
CA ASP A 41 -24.46 9.47 -2.00
C ASP A 41 -23.29 8.62 -1.51
N VAL A 42 -22.08 8.92 -1.96
CA VAL A 42 -20.86 8.21 -1.59
C VAL A 42 -19.98 9.15 -0.78
N GLN A 43 -19.48 8.66 0.35
CA GLN A 43 -18.46 9.32 1.15
C GLN A 43 -17.22 8.43 1.19
N THR A 44 -16.08 8.96 0.77
CA THR A 44 -14.78 8.27 0.80
C THR A 44 -13.83 9.09 1.66
N PRO A 45 -13.80 8.87 2.99
CA PRO A 45 -13.05 9.69 3.93
C PRO A 45 -11.56 9.77 3.60
N ALA A 46 -10.96 8.66 3.16
CA ALA A 46 -9.54 8.58 2.77
C ALA A 46 -9.17 9.49 1.58
N LEU A 47 -10.15 9.87 0.74
CA LEU A 47 -9.96 10.74 -0.42
C LEU A 47 -10.57 12.14 -0.22
N GLY A 48 -11.16 12.42 0.95
CA GLY A 48 -11.86 13.67 1.21
C GLY A 48 -13.08 13.93 0.30
N PHE A 49 -13.58 12.92 -0.41
CA PHE A 49 -14.67 13.08 -1.37
C PHE A 49 -16.02 12.71 -0.76
N SER A 50 -17.01 13.59 -0.94
CA SER A 50 -18.42 13.37 -0.66
C SER A 50 -19.26 13.91 -1.83
N GLY A 51 -20.07 13.05 -2.45
CA GLY A 51 -20.86 13.45 -3.61
C GLY A 51 -21.81 12.37 -4.11
N ARG A 52 -22.70 12.75 -5.03
CA ARG A 52 -23.61 11.82 -5.72
C ARG A 52 -22.92 11.18 -6.90
N VAL A 53 -22.84 9.85 -6.91
CA VAL A 53 -22.23 9.06 -8.00
C VAL A 53 -23.25 8.09 -8.55
N ASN A 54 -23.27 7.90 -9.87
CA ASN A 54 -24.12 6.90 -10.51
C ASN A 54 -23.45 5.53 -10.37
N VAL A 55 -24.10 4.61 -9.66
CA VAL A 55 -23.62 3.25 -9.43
C VAL A 55 -24.49 2.28 -10.22
N GLY A 56 -23.88 1.49 -11.10
CA GLY A 56 -24.57 0.42 -11.83
C GLY A 56 -24.71 -0.82 -10.96
N PHE A 57 -25.94 -1.27 -10.74
CA PHE A 57 -26.25 -2.52 -10.06
C PHE A 57 -26.53 -3.61 -11.09
N PHE A 58 -25.86 -4.74 -10.94
CA PHE A 58 -26.10 -5.94 -11.74
C PHE A 58 -26.78 -6.97 -10.84
N ARG A 59 -27.97 -7.42 -11.23
CA ARG A 59 -28.53 -8.66 -10.69
C ARG A 59 -28.21 -9.76 -11.69
N LEU A 60 -27.37 -10.71 -11.28
CA LEU A 60 -27.15 -11.93 -12.04
C LEU A 60 -27.79 -13.08 -11.27
N ASP A 61 -28.81 -13.68 -11.88
CA ASP A 61 -29.32 -14.97 -11.44
C ASP A 61 -28.32 -16.04 -11.93
N ASN A 62 -27.51 -16.59 -11.00
CA ASN A 62 -26.75 -17.83 -11.12
C ASN A 62 -25.66 -17.97 -12.23
N GLN A 63 -24.97 -16.92 -12.65
CA GLN A 63 -23.73 -17.07 -13.45
C GLN A 63 -22.58 -16.18 -12.96
N GLU A 64 -21.36 -16.69 -13.11
CA GLU A 64 -20.12 -16.01 -12.74
C GLU A 64 -19.70 -15.03 -13.84
N LEU A 65 -19.43 -13.77 -13.46
CA LEU A 65 -18.87 -12.75 -14.36
C LEU A 65 -17.41 -12.47 -13.99
N GLN A 66 -16.52 -12.47 -14.99
CA GLN A 66 -15.13 -12.05 -14.81
C GLN A 66 -15.08 -10.53 -14.57
N MET A 67 -14.45 -10.10 -13.46
CA MET A 67 -14.35 -8.69 -13.03
C MET A 67 -13.77 -7.75 -14.10
N ALA A 68 -12.83 -8.25 -14.93
CA ALA A 68 -12.26 -7.47 -16.04
C ALA A 68 -13.31 -7.09 -17.10
N ALA A 69 -14.36 -7.89 -17.24
CA ALA A 69 -15.41 -7.67 -18.23
C ALA A 69 -16.46 -6.66 -17.76
N LEU A 70 -16.75 -6.66 -16.45
CA LEU A 70 -17.62 -5.68 -15.81
C LEU A 70 -17.01 -4.27 -15.90
N ALA A 71 -15.71 -4.15 -15.61
CA ALA A 71 -14.98 -2.89 -15.71
C ALA A 71 -14.94 -2.35 -17.15
N TYR A 72 -14.72 -3.21 -18.14
CA TYR A 72 -14.70 -2.80 -19.56
C TYR A 72 -16.09 -2.40 -20.08
N TYR A 73 -17.15 -3.10 -19.67
CA TYR A 73 -18.53 -2.81 -20.08
C TYR A 73 -19.05 -1.50 -19.45
N LEU A 74 -18.81 -1.28 -18.15
CA LEU A 74 -19.19 -0.04 -17.46
C LEU A 74 -18.47 1.19 -18.01
N GLY A 75 -17.18 1.06 -18.34
CA GLY A 75 -16.42 2.13 -19.00
C GLY A 75 -16.95 2.48 -20.40
N SER A 76 -17.73 1.60 -21.03
CA SER A 76 -18.39 1.88 -22.32
C SER A 76 -19.75 2.57 -22.20
N LEU A 77 -20.27 2.75 -20.98
CA LEU A 77 -21.57 3.35 -20.68
C LEU A 77 -21.48 4.79 -20.13
N ASP A 78 -20.33 5.46 -20.25
CA ASP A 78 -20.11 6.83 -19.75
C ASP A 78 -20.37 6.98 -18.24
N ALA A 79 -20.08 5.92 -17.46
CA ALA A 79 -20.18 5.96 -16.01
C ALA A 79 -18.98 6.69 -15.40
N ASP A 80 -19.22 7.78 -14.66
CA ASP A 80 -18.23 8.71 -14.08
C ASP A 80 -17.33 8.13 -12.96
N GLY A 81 -17.26 6.81 -12.79
CA GLY A 81 -16.36 6.19 -11.82
C GLY A 81 -16.74 4.75 -11.50
N PHE A 82 -15.72 3.94 -11.22
CA PHE A 82 -15.88 2.58 -10.70
C PHE A 82 -15.45 2.58 -9.23
N ILE A 83 -16.33 2.07 -8.37
CA ILE A 83 -16.02 1.75 -6.98
C ILE A 83 -16.23 0.24 -6.85
N GLY A 84 -15.14 -0.52 -6.77
CA GLY A 84 -15.17 -1.98 -6.79
C GLY A 84 -15.52 -2.57 -5.43
N ALA A 85 -16.73 -3.08 -5.26
CA ALA A 85 -17.03 -4.01 -4.18
C ALA A 85 -16.32 -5.34 -4.47
N GLY A 86 -15.45 -5.78 -3.56
CA GLY A 86 -14.80 -7.08 -3.63
C GLY A 86 -15.78 -8.20 -3.29
N PHE A 87 -15.78 -9.29 -4.06
CA PHE A 87 -16.42 -10.54 -3.67
C PHE A 87 -15.42 -11.36 -2.84
N THR A 88 -15.85 -11.84 -1.68
CA THR A 88 -15.13 -12.89 -0.94
C THR A 88 -15.26 -14.20 -1.70
N PHE A 89 -14.17 -14.69 -2.28
CA PHE A 89 -14.11 -16.05 -2.82
C PHE A 89 -13.91 -17.05 -1.67
N HIS A 90 -14.89 -17.93 -1.47
CA HIS A 90 -14.69 -19.17 -0.72
C HIS A 90 -14.06 -20.21 -1.65
N PRO A 91 -12.79 -20.60 -1.47
CA PRO A 91 -12.10 -21.52 -2.37
C PRO A 91 -12.77 -22.90 -2.42
N ASP A 92 -13.43 -23.30 -1.34
CA ASP A 92 -14.00 -24.64 -1.16
C ASP A 92 -15.27 -24.91 -2.01
N GLN A 93 -15.77 -23.91 -2.74
CA GLN A 93 -17.02 -24.01 -3.52
C GLN A 93 -16.91 -23.47 -4.95
N SER A 94 -15.71 -23.11 -5.44
CA SER A 94 -15.59 -22.54 -6.79
C SER A 94 -15.27 -23.62 -7.86
N PRO A 95 -16.04 -23.72 -8.95
CA PRO A 95 -15.71 -24.57 -10.11
C PRO A 95 -14.44 -24.08 -10.85
N LEU A 96 -13.91 -22.91 -10.50
CA LEU A 96 -12.62 -22.38 -10.97
C LEU A 96 -11.43 -23.15 -10.38
N SER A 97 -11.55 -23.66 -9.14
CA SER A 97 -10.57 -24.60 -8.56
C SER A 97 -10.58 -25.94 -9.30
N GLU A 98 -11.76 -26.46 -9.66
CA GLU A 98 -11.90 -27.66 -10.49
C GLU A 98 -11.36 -27.44 -11.91
N THR A 99 -11.52 -26.24 -12.47
CA THR A 99 -11.02 -25.91 -13.82
C THR A 99 -9.50 -25.76 -13.83
N ILE A 100 -8.89 -25.18 -12.80
CA ILE A 100 -7.42 -25.12 -12.66
C ILE A 100 -6.85 -26.54 -12.49
N GLN A 101 -7.49 -27.39 -11.67
CA GLN A 101 -7.12 -28.81 -11.53
C GLN A 101 -7.33 -29.61 -12.83
N GLN A 102 -8.43 -29.40 -13.56
CA GLN A 102 -8.67 -30.05 -14.86
C GLN A 102 -7.73 -29.55 -15.97
N THR A 103 -7.24 -28.32 -15.89
CA THR A 103 -6.24 -27.81 -16.83
C THR A 103 -4.88 -28.44 -16.54
N GLU A 104 -4.53 -28.66 -15.28
CA GLU A 104 -3.35 -29.45 -14.88
C GLU A 104 -3.44 -30.93 -15.30
N GLU A 105 -4.62 -31.56 -15.19
CA GLU A 105 -4.84 -32.94 -15.66
C GLU A 105 -4.77 -33.06 -17.20
N ASN A 106 -5.26 -32.06 -17.93
CA ASN A 106 -5.23 -32.08 -19.40
C ASN A 106 -3.85 -31.75 -19.99
N PHE A 107 -2.99 -31.01 -19.28
CA PHE A 107 -1.59 -30.79 -19.70
C PHE A 107 -0.72 -32.06 -19.58
N ASN A 108 -1.10 -33.02 -18.73
CA ASN A 108 -0.39 -34.30 -18.59
C ASN A 108 -0.64 -35.29 -19.74
N ASN A 109 -1.60 -35.04 -20.64
CA ASN A 109 -1.92 -35.94 -21.75
C ASN A 109 -1.25 -35.58 -23.10
N TYR A 110 -0.47 -34.51 -23.16
CA TYR A 110 0.23 -34.10 -24.39
C TYR A 110 1.69 -33.73 -24.11
N HIS A 111 2.47 -34.68 -23.58
CA HIS A 111 3.86 -34.93 -23.98
C HIS A 111 4.39 -36.16 -23.22
N SER A 112 4.36 -37.32 -23.89
CA SER A 112 5.18 -38.47 -23.53
C SER A 112 6.65 -38.12 -23.83
N PHE A 113 7.33 -37.56 -22.82
CA PHE A 113 8.78 -37.51 -22.76
C PHE A 113 9.21 -38.04 -21.38
N ASP A 114 9.64 -39.30 -21.39
CA ASP A 114 10.57 -39.94 -20.46
C ASP A 114 10.66 -39.36 -19.03
N HIS A 115 9.81 -39.87 -18.13
CA HIS A 115 9.88 -39.64 -16.69
C HIS A 115 11.13 -40.32 -16.09
N SER A 116 12.29 -39.69 -16.23
CA SER A 116 13.53 -40.12 -15.55
C SER A 116 14.34 -38.97 -14.93
N LYS A 117 13.81 -37.75 -14.87
CA LYS A 117 14.43 -36.66 -14.08
C LYS A 117 13.55 -36.29 -12.91
N LYS A 118 13.87 -36.89 -11.75
CA LYS A 118 13.42 -36.42 -10.43
C LYS A 118 13.93 -35.00 -10.24
N ASN A 119 13.06 -34.01 -10.41
CA ASN A 119 13.38 -32.62 -10.13
C ASN A 119 13.21 -32.40 -8.63
N VAL A 120 14.33 -32.48 -7.91
CA VAL A 120 14.41 -32.19 -6.48
C VAL A 120 14.21 -30.68 -6.29
N PRO A 121 13.36 -30.22 -5.36
CA PRO A 121 13.27 -28.81 -5.01
C PRO A 121 14.66 -28.27 -4.62
N ILE A 122 15.06 -27.14 -5.20
CA ILE A 122 16.35 -26.53 -4.91
C ILE A 122 16.23 -25.84 -3.55
N PHE A 123 16.87 -26.43 -2.54
CA PHE A 123 17.04 -25.83 -1.22
C PHE A 123 18.18 -24.83 -1.27
N ILE A 124 17.86 -23.54 -1.15
CA ILE A 124 18.86 -22.49 -0.93
C ILE A 124 19.01 -22.36 0.59
N ILE A 125 19.87 -23.19 1.17
CA ILE A 125 20.32 -23.02 2.55
C ILE A 125 21.65 -22.26 2.47
N SER A 126 21.72 -21.13 3.16
CA SER A 126 22.94 -20.36 3.33
C SER A 126 24.04 -21.29 3.90
N ASN A 127 25.03 -21.60 3.06
CA ASN A 127 26.26 -22.35 3.32
C ASN A 127 26.28 -23.90 3.28
N GLU A 128 25.20 -24.64 2.97
CA GLU A 128 25.32 -26.09 2.72
C GLU A 128 24.20 -26.62 1.81
N VAL A 129 24.56 -27.15 0.63
CA VAL A 129 23.60 -27.75 -0.32
C VAL A 129 23.36 -29.21 0.08
N GLU A 130 22.38 -29.45 0.96
CA GLU A 130 21.91 -30.81 1.27
C GLU A 130 20.83 -31.26 0.28
N VAL A 131 21.14 -32.27 -0.53
CA VAL A 131 20.17 -32.97 -1.39
C VAL A 131 19.41 -34.00 -0.54
N ALA A 132 18.38 -33.56 0.17
CA ALA A 132 17.55 -34.45 0.99
C ALA A 132 16.63 -35.32 0.13
N LYS A 133 16.86 -36.64 0.14
CA LYS A 133 15.98 -37.68 -0.44
C LYS A 133 14.82 -38.05 0.51
N SER A 134 14.06 -37.08 1.02
CA SER A 134 12.80 -37.36 1.71
C SER A 134 11.63 -37.32 0.71
N SER A 135 10.56 -38.07 0.96
CA SER A 135 9.35 -38.06 0.13
C SER A 135 8.81 -36.64 -0.01
N GLU A 136 8.44 -36.24 -1.23
CA GLU A 136 7.99 -34.87 -1.57
C GLU A 136 6.82 -34.41 -0.68
N GLU A 137 5.92 -35.33 -0.28
CA GLU A 137 4.79 -35.04 0.62
C GLU A 137 5.23 -34.53 2.00
N GLU A 138 6.35 -35.01 2.54
CA GLU A 138 6.82 -34.62 3.87
C GLU A 138 7.55 -33.26 3.86
N GLN A 139 7.95 -32.79 2.68
CA GLN A 139 8.60 -31.48 2.50
C GLN A 139 7.58 -30.36 2.31
N VAL A 140 6.46 -30.60 1.62
CA VAL A 140 5.42 -29.58 1.38
C VAL A 140 4.87 -29.03 2.71
N ASP A 141 4.72 -29.89 3.71
CA ASP A 141 4.21 -29.52 5.03
C ASP A 141 5.16 -28.66 5.86
N ARG A 142 6.45 -28.58 5.51
CA ARG A 142 7.45 -27.79 6.25
C ARG A 142 7.50 -26.33 5.84
N TYR A 143 6.85 -25.95 4.74
CA TYR A 143 6.87 -24.59 4.20
C TYR A 143 5.48 -23.96 4.26
N VAL A 144 5.44 -22.66 4.49
CA VAL A 144 4.28 -21.82 4.21
C VAL A 144 4.48 -21.28 2.80
N TRP A 145 3.54 -21.58 1.92
CA TRP A 145 3.63 -21.21 0.51
C TRP A 145 2.85 -19.93 0.23
N SER A 146 3.39 -19.07 -0.62
CA SER A 146 2.69 -17.93 -1.18
C SER A 146 1.61 -18.36 -2.17
N GLU A 147 0.73 -17.42 -2.48
CA GLU A 147 -0.08 -17.51 -3.69
C GLU A 147 0.81 -17.58 -4.95
N PRO A 148 0.34 -18.21 -6.04
CA PRO A 148 1.08 -18.26 -7.29
C PRO A 148 1.41 -16.85 -7.80
N PHE A 149 2.68 -16.58 -8.06
CA PHE A 149 3.12 -15.31 -8.63
C PHE A 149 3.21 -15.38 -10.16
N VAL A 150 3.06 -14.23 -10.80
CA VAL A 150 3.29 -14.09 -12.24
C VAL A 150 4.74 -13.63 -12.42
N PRO A 151 5.63 -14.44 -13.03
CA PRO A 151 6.98 -14.00 -13.35
C PRO A 151 6.88 -12.82 -14.32
N LEU A 152 7.55 -11.72 -13.96
CA LEU A 152 7.79 -10.59 -14.86
C LEU A 152 8.87 -10.98 -15.86
N ASP A 153 8.57 -11.94 -16.73
CA ASP A 153 9.46 -12.32 -17.81
C ASP A 153 9.15 -11.40 -19.00
N ASP A 154 9.93 -10.34 -19.13
CA ASP A 154 9.90 -9.47 -20.30
C ASP A 154 10.56 -10.24 -21.45
N ASN A 155 9.72 -10.84 -22.29
CA ASN A 155 10.11 -11.48 -23.56
C ASN A 155 10.74 -10.48 -24.58
N SER A 156 11.01 -9.23 -24.19
CA SER A 156 11.88 -8.33 -24.91
C SER A 156 13.32 -8.68 -24.55
N GLY A 157 14.12 -9.11 -25.52
CA GLY A 157 15.52 -9.52 -25.36
C GLY A 157 16.50 -8.44 -24.87
N ASP A 158 16.05 -7.44 -24.12
CA ASP A 158 16.89 -6.54 -23.36
C ASP A 158 17.09 -7.10 -21.96
N VAL A 159 18.35 -7.44 -21.69
CA VAL A 159 18.88 -8.04 -20.47
C VAL A 159 18.77 -7.03 -19.32
N SER A 160 17.58 -6.86 -18.76
CA SER A 160 17.42 -6.20 -17.47
C SER A 160 17.75 -7.20 -16.38
N ASN A 161 18.91 -7.05 -15.74
CA ASN A 161 19.40 -7.88 -14.63
C ASN A 161 18.57 -7.74 -13.33
N SER A 162 17.38 -7.13 -13.37
CA SER A 162 16.51 -6.96 -12.21
C SER A 162 15.48 -8.09 -12.07
N GLN A 163 15.88 -9.34 -12.28
CA GLN A 163 15.04 -10.53 -12.06
C GLN A 163 14.92 -10.83 -10.56
N GLY A 164 14.18 -9.99 -9.85
CA GLY A 164 13.76 -10.29 -8.47
C GLY A 164 12.52 -11.17 -8.47
N ILE A 165 12.43 -12.09 -7.51
CA ILE A 165 11.20 -12.86 -7.28
C ILE A 165 10.23 -11.93 -6.56
N ILE A 166 9.04 -11.75 -7.11
CA ILE A 166 8.01 -10.89 -6.53
C ILE A 166 6.82 -11.76 -6.13
N PHE A 167 6.36 -11.61 -4.89
CA PHE A 167 5.16 -12.24 -4.38
C PHE A 167 4.45 -11.27 -3.44
N SER A 168 3.14 -11.43 -3.26
CA SER A 168 2.39 -10.55 -2.36
C SER A 168 2.33 -11.15 -0.95
N ILE A 169 2.43 -10.30 0.06
CA ILE A 169 2.11 -10.64 1.45
C ILE A 169 0.79 -9.99 1.84
N GLN A 170 0.15 -10.56 2.85
CA GLN A 170 -1.13 -10.12 3.40
C GLN A 170 -0.94 -9.74 4.87
N GLY A 171 -1.61 -8.67 5.30
CA GLY A 171 -1.71 -8.22 6.69
C GLY A 171 -0.37 -8.06 7.41
N ALA A 172 0.43 -7.06 7.05
CA ALA A 172 1.63 -6.74 7.80
C ALA A 172 1.31 -5.89 9.05
N HIS A 173 1.66 -6.39 10.23
CA HIS A 173 1.47 -5.69 11.49
C HIS A 173 2.54 -6.08 12.50
N PHE A 174 2.69 -5.30 13.57
CA PHE A 174 3.55 -5.66 14.70
C PHE A 174 2.85 -5.37 16.00
N THR A 175 3.25 -6.08 17.06
CA THR A 175 2.70 -5.92 18.40
C THR A 175 3.80 -5.45 19.35
N CYS A 176 3.45 -4.53 20.24
CA CYS A 176 4.39 -3.97 21.21
C CYS A 176 3.66 -3.46 22.44
N ASN A 177 4.38 -3.34 23.55
CA ASN A 177 3.84 -2.81 24.80
C ASN A 177 4.06 -1.30 24.86
N ALA A 178 2.98 -0.53 24.91
CA ALA A 178 3.02 0.92 25.09
C ALA A 178 2.74 1.27 26.57
N PRO A 179 3.48 2.22 27.17
CA PRO A 179 3.23 2.67 28.53
C PRO A 179 1.90 3.46 28.60
N LEU A 180 1.05 3.14 29.58
CA LEU A 180 -0.16 3.90 29.82
C LEU A 180 0.15 5.18 30.62
N GLU A 181 -0.41 6.31 30.19
CA GLU A 181 -0.20 7.60 30.83
C GLU A 181 -0.69 7.55 32.30
N ASN A 182 0.24 7.64 33.25
CA ASN A 182 0.04 7.65 34.72
C ASN A 182 -0.20 6.33 35.46
N VAL A 183 -0.02 5.17 34.82
CA VAL A 183 -0.11 3.86 35.50
C VAL A 183 1.08 2.99 35.07
N SER A 184 1.65 2.21 35.99
CA SER A 184 2.72 1.23 35.68
C SER A 184 2.28 0.07 34.78
N ASP A 185 1.07 0.15 34.23
CA ASP A 185 0.48 -0.86 33.37
C ASP A 185 0.83 -0.57 31.91
N THR A 186 1.22 -1.62 31.19
CA THR A 186 1.49 -1.57 29.76
C THR A 186 0.33 -2.15 28.99
N ILE A 187 -0.09 -1.49 27.91
CA ILE A 187 -1.09 -2.01 26.99
C ILE A 187 -0.39 -2.59 25.76
N SER A 188 -0.77 -3.81 25.37
CA SER A 188 -0.34 -4.41 24.11
C SER A 188 -1.06 -3.71 22.95
N GLN A 189 -0.31 -3.00 22.13
CA GLN A 189 -0.78 -2.30 20.95
C GLN A 189 -0.44 -3.12 19.70
N SER A 190 -1.44 -3.39 18.88
CA SER A 190 -1.25 -3.92 17.52
C SER A 190 -1.27 -2.75 16.54
N VAL A 191 -0.23 -2.63 15.72
CA VAL A 191 -0.08 -1.58 14.72
C VAL A 191 -0.06 -2.19 13.33
N GLN A 192 -1.03 -1.81 12.50
CA GLN A 192 -1.08 -2.23 11.10
C GLN A 192 -0.10 -1.39 10.27
N LEU A 193 0.88 -2.03 9.66
CA LEU A 193 1.91 -1.36 8.87
C LEU A 193 1.32 -0.75 7.60
N PHE A 194 0.36 -1.44 6.98
CA PHE A 194 -0.28 -0.98 5.75
C PHE A 194 -1.36 0.08 5.99
N GLY A 195 -1.75 0.33 7.24
CA GLY A 195 -2.77 1.31 7.59
C GLY A 195 -4.02 1.23 6.70
N ASP A 196 -4.43 2.37 6.17
CA ASP A 196 -5.60 2.50 5.29
C ASP A 196 -5.26 2.32 3.80
N TYR A 197 -4.04 1.90 3.47
CA TYR A 197 -3.58 1.81 2.08
C TYR A 197 -4.02 0.52 1.38
N SER A 198 -3.81 -0.64 2.01
CA SER A 198 -4.13 -1.97 1.46
C SER A 198 -4.04 -3.07 2.55
N SER A 199 -4.64 -4.25 2.34
CA SER A 199 -4.37 -5.47 3.13
C SER A 199 -3.16 -6.22 2.61
N SER A 200 -2.79 -6.01 1.35
CA SER A 200 -1.71 -6.75 0.69
C SER A 200 -0.66 -5.81 0.17
N TRP A 201 0.58 -6.29 0.10
CA TRP A 201 1.67 -5.57 -0.52
C TRP A 201 2.64 -6.50 -1.22
N ASP A 202 3.26 -6.01 -2.29
CA ASP A 202 4.24 -6.79 -3.03
C ASP A 202 5.59 -6.76 -2.33
N VAL A 203 6.16 -7.95 -2.15
CA VAL A 203 7.51 -8.17 -1.65
C VAL A 203 8.37 -8.60 -2.81
N LYS A 204 9.50 -7.92 -2.97
CA LYS A 204 10.57 -8.28 -3.90
C LYS A 204 11.71 -8.92 -3.09
N VAL A 205 12.11 -10.11 -3.48
CA VAL A 205 13.34 -10.74 -3.00
C VAL A 205 14.50 -10.20 -3.82
N ASP A 206 15.46 -9.54 -3.16
CA ASP A 206 16.66 -9.01 -3.80
C ASP A 206 17.90 -9.40 -3.02
N PHE A 207 18.66 -10.37 -3.54
CA PHE A 207 19.90 -10.84 -2.92
C PHE A 207 21.02 -9.80 -2.96
N ASN A 208 20.91 -8.77 -3.81
CA ASN A 208 21.88 -7.68 -3.85
C ASN A 208 21.55 -6.59 -2.83
N ALA A 209 20.32 -6.54 -2.32
CA ALA A 209 19.95 -5.68 -1.22
C ALA A 209 20.40 -6.35 0.10
N PRO A 210 21.22 -5.69 0.94
CA PRO A 210 21.63 -6.27 2.21
C PRO A 210 20.52 -6.23 3.26
N CYS A 211 19.68 -5.19 3.21
CA CYS A 211 18.75 -4.82 4.27
C CYS A 211 17.28 -5.03 3.90
N LEU A 212 16.42 -4.93 4.90
CA LEU A 212 14.99 -4.71 4.69
C LEU A 212 14.77 -3.29 4.17
N GLU A 213 14.15 -3.12 3.01
CA GLU A 213 13.71 -1.80 2.55
C GLU A 213 12.19 -1.71 2.64
N LEU A 214 11.71 -0.67 3.32
CA LEU A 214 10.28 -0.40 3.47
C LEU A 214 9.91 0.87 2.69
N PRO A 215 8.77 0.89 1.96
CA PRO A 215 8.16 2.12 1.48
C PRO A 215 8.11 3.17 2.58
N LYS A 216 8.30 4.45 2.22
CA LYS A 216 8.39 5.55 3.21
C LYS A 216 7.27 5.50 4.24
N GLU A 217 6.04 5.28 3.80
CA GLU A 217 4.85 5.31 4.64
C GLU A 217 4.87 4.19 5.69
N PHE A 218 5.34 2.99 5.30
CA PHE A 218 5.48 1.85 6.19
C PHE A 218 6.67 2.01 7.13
N TYR A 219 7.78 2.54 6.62
CA TYR A 219 8.93 2.89 7.43
C TYR A 219 8.54 3.92 8.51
N ASP A 220 7.83 4.97 8.12
CA ASP A 220 7.42 6.05 9.02
C ASP A 220 6.44 5.52 10.09
N ALA A 221 5.54 4.58 9.74
CA ALA A 221 4.68 3.88 10.70
C ALA A 221 5.49 3.06 11.72
N LEU A 222 6.44 2.24 11.27
CA LEU A 222 7.31 1.48 12.15
C LEU A 222 8.16 2.41 13.04
N ALA A 223 8.74 3.47 12.47
CA ALA A 223 9.59 4.42 13.14
C ALA A 223 8.84 5.24 14.20
N GLY A 224 7.59 5.65 13.93
CA GLY A 224 6.78 6.43 14.87
C GLY A 224 6.44 5.66 16.15
N TRP A 225 6.32 4.34 16.07
CA TRP A 225 6.03 3.48 17.23
C TRP A 225 7.27 2.93 17.91
N THR A 226 8.36 2.66 17.18
CA THR A 226 9.59 2.08 17.75
C THR A 226 10.63 3.13 18.15
N GLY A 227 10.55 4.34 17.61
CA GLY A 227 11.59 5.36 17.78
C GLY A 227 12.82 5.15 16.90
N LEU A 228 12.74 4.31 15.86
CA LEU A 228 13.77 4.21 14.83
C LEU A 228 13.96 5.58 14.15
N ARG A 229 15.22 5.97 13.95
CA ARG A 229 15.60 7.18 13.22
C ARG A 229 16.41 6.81 11.99
N LEU A 230 16.15 7.47 10.87
CA LEU A 230 16.91 7.24 9.65
C LEU A 230 18.19 8.09 9.68
N ASN A 231 19.35 7.44 9.65
CA ASN A 231 20.62 8.11 9.43
C ASN A 231 20.78 8.38 7.93
N SER A 232 20.45 9.61 7.50
CA SER A 232 20.44 9.97 6.06
C SER A 232 21.82 9.87 5.38
N ARG A 233 22.93 9.82 6.15
CA ARG A 233 24.28 9.64 5.59
C ARG A 233 24.56 8.20 5.23
N LEU A 234 24.08 7.27 6.05
CA LEU A 234 24.31 5.83 5.88
C LEU A 234 23.16 5.14 5.16
N GLY A 235 21.98 5.76 5.10
CA GLY A 235 20.75 5.12 4.61
C GLY A 235 20.24 4.01 5.52
N LEU A 236 20.71 3.96 6.78
CA LEU A 236 20.39 2.92 7.76
C LEU A 236 19.57 3.48 8.91
N SER A 237 18.84 2.62 9.60
CA SER A 237 18.10 2.99 10.80
C SER A 237 18.96 2.89 12.04
N GLU A 238 18.77 3.79 12.99
CA GLU A 238 19.43 3.79 14.29
C GLU A 238 18.42 3.98 15.42
N MET A 239 18.70 3.41 16.59
CA MET A 239 17.86 3.49 17.79
C MET A 239 18.72 3.59 19.04
N THR A 240 18.31 4.40 20.01
CA THR A 240 19.02 4.54 21.31
C THR A 240 18.70 3.38 22.27
N ALA A 241 17.61 2.66 22.04
CA ALA A 241 17.19 1.53 22.85
C ALA A 241 17.89 0.22 22.44
N PRO A 242 17.93 -0.81 23.31
CA PRO A 242 18.53 -2.09 22.98
C PRO A 242 17.75 -2.80 21.87
N ALA A 243 18.46 -3.59 21.05
CA ALA A 243 17.85 -4.36 19.96
C ALA A 243 16.65 -5.23 20.36
N SER A 244 16.65 -5.74 21.60
CA SER A 244 15.56 -6.56 22.15
C SER A 244 14.23 -5.81 22.35
N SER A 245 14.22 -4.50 22.17
CA SER A 245 13.01 -3.68 22.26
C SER A 245 12.24 -3.57 20.94
N LEU A 246 12.85 -3.98 19.82
CA LEU A 246 12.17 -4.01 18.53
C LEU A 246 11.14 -5.15 18.47
N PRO A 247 9.96 -4.89 17.90
CA PRO A 247 8.94 -5.92 17.74
C PRO A 247 9.25 -6.85 16.56
N ASP A 248 8.56 -7.99 16.52
CA ASP A 248 8.53 -8.85 15.36
C ASP A 248 7.52 -8.30 14.34
N LEU A 249 7.91 -8.29 13.06
CA LEU A 249 7.00 -7.96 11.97
C LEU A 249 6.24 -9.21 11.54
N LEU A 250 4.93 -9.20 11.73
CA LEU A 250 4.02 -10.31 11.43
C LEU A 250 3.35 -10.10 10.09
N PHE A 251 3.31 -11.13 9.24
CA PHE A 251 2.65 -11.10 7.93
C PHE A 251 2.24 -12.51 7.49
N SER A 252 1.33 -12.65 6.53
CA SER A 252 1.01 -13.94 5.90
C SER A 252 1.32 -13.94 4.41
N LEU A 253 1.63 -15.11 3.84
CA LEU A 253 1.93 -15.26 2.40
C LEU A 253 0.69 -15.51 1.53
N SER A 254 -0.45 -15.79 2.16
CA SER A 254 -1.73 -16.03 1.52
C SER A 254 -2.85 -15.41 2.34
N PHE A 255 -4.01 -15.22 1.73
CA PHE A 255 -5.21 -14.78 2.44
C PHE A 255 -5.58 -15.79 3.54
N ASN A 256 -5.75 -15.33 4.79
CA ASN A 256 -5.97 -16.17 5.97
C ASN A 256 -4.91 -17.27 6.20
N GLY A 257 -3.71 -17.10 5.64
CA GLY A 257 -2.61 -18.03 5.81
C GLY A 257 -2.03 -18.01 7.22
N VAL A 258 -1.08 -18.92 7.47
CA VAL A 258 -0.28 -18.92 8.69
C VAL A 258 0.53 -17.62 8.75
N GLN A 259 0.47 -16.93 9.90
CA GLN A 259 1.30 -15.76 10.13
C GLN A 259 2.76 -16.18 10.35
N LEU A 260 3.64 -15.53 9.63
CA LEU A 260 5.09 -15.59 9.77
C LEU A 260 5.56 -14.38 10.56
N ALA A 261 6.64 -14.55 11.31
CA ALA A 261 7.27 -13.51 12.10
C ALA A 261 8.68 -13.24 11.57
N LEU A 262 8.96 -11.99 11.23
CA LEU A 262 10.31 -11.49 10.96
C LEU A 262 10.81 -10.76 12.22
N PRO A 263 11.72 -11.36 13.00
CA PRO A 263 12.22 -10.72 14.20
C PRO A 263 13.15 -9.55 13.82
N LEU A 264 12.71 -8.31 13.99
CA LEU A 264 13.49 -7.13 13.57
C LEU A 264 14.82 -7.00 14.33
N GLN A 265 14.90 -7.56 15.54
CA GLN A 265 16.14 -7.68 16.31
C GLN A 265 17.24 -8.48 15.60
N SER A 266 16.90 -9.36 14.66
CA SER A 266 17.89 -10.12 13.85
C SER A 266 18.58 -9.25 12.80
N LEU A 267 18.02 -8.08 12.50
CA LEU A 267 18.55 -7.14 11.51
C LEU A 267 19.56 -6.15 12.12
N VAL A 268 20.04 -6.39 13.33
CA VAL A 268 21.07 -5.56 14.00
C VAL A 268 22.40 -5.73 13.31
N LEU A 269 23.12 -4.62 13.09
CA LEU A 269 24.45 -4.62 12.51
C LEU A 269 25.52 -4.68 13.61
N PRO A 270 26.23 -5.81 13.79
CA PRO A 270 27.16 -6.00 14.91
C PRO A 270 28.40 -5.10 14.83
N GLU A 271 28.94 -4.86 13.63
CA GLU A 271 30.25 -4.20 13.45
C GLU A 271 30.19 -2.66 13.60
N LEU A 272 29.03 -2.05 13.38
CA LEU A 272 28.89 -0.58 13.41
C LEU A 272 28.42 -0.04 14.77
N SER A 273 28.16 -0.93 15.73
CA SER A 273 27.67 -0.61 17.07
C SER A 273 28.81 -0.43 18.10
N GLY A 274 30.07 -0.77 17.73
CA GLY A 274 31.22 -0.77 18.64
C GLY A 274 32.32 0.27 18.35
N SER A 275 32.29 0.99 17.22
CA SER A 275 33.32 1.97 16.86
C SER A 275 33.06 3.34 17.51
N SER A 276 33.31 3.40 18.80
CA SER A 276 33.28 4.60 19.64
C SER A 276 34.42 5.58 19.28
N SER A 277 34.25 6.36 18.22
CA SER A 277 34.99 7.62 18.08
C SER A 277 34.22 8.73 18.79
N SER A 278 34.60 8.96 20.05
CA SER A 278 34.36 10.15 20.88
C SER A 278 33.19 11.07 20.47
N ASN A 279 32.07 10.97 21.21
CA ASN A 279 30.92 11.89 21.31
C ASN A 279 29.63 11.54 20.56
N GLU A 280 29.57 10.49 19.75
CA GLU A 280 28.27 9.98 19.26
C GLU A 280 27.65 9.04 20.29
N GLU A 281 26.43 9.37 20.72
CA GLU A 281 25.61 8.58 21.64
C GLU A 281 25.55 7.11 21.18
N ASN A 282 25.56 6.16 22.12
CA ASN A 282 25.52 4.72 21.86
C ASN A 282 24.22 4.31 21.14
N SER A 283 24.14 4.51 19.83
CA SER A 283 23.01 4.11 18.99
C SER A 283 23.28 2.74 18.38
N THR A 284 22.30 1.84 18.50
CA THR A 284 22.32 0.55 17.79
C THR A 284 21.87 0.80 16.35
N LYS A 285 22.59 0.25 15.38
CA LYS A 285 22.26 0.38 13.96
C LYS A 285 21.57 -0.88 13.44
N PHE A 286 20.57 -0.69 12.60
CA PHE A 286 19.74 -1.75 12.05
C PHE A 286 19.76 -1.69 10.52
N CYS A 287 19.75 -2.87 9.90
CA CYS A 287 19.63 -3.08 8.47
C CYS A 287 18.17 -2.95 8.02
N ILE A 288 17.57 -1.80 8.33
CA ILE A 288 16.23 -1.38 7.90
C ILE A 288 16.43 -0.05 7.20
N GLN A 289 15.94 0.07 5.98
CA GLN A 289 16.10 1.23 5.13
C GLN A 289 14.74 1.79 4.72
N ARG A 290 14.72 3.09 4.48
CA ARG A 290 13.55 3.82 3.99
C ARG A 290 13.65 4.00 2.49
N ALA A 291 12.74 3.38 1.75
CA ALA A 291 12.62 3.56 0.32
C ALA A 291 11.85 4.86 -0.03
N GLY A 292 11.61 5.06 -1.32
CA GLY A 292 10.81 6.19 -1.80
C GLY A 292 9.37 6.17 -1.28
N SER A 293 8.73 7.35 -1.30
CA SER A 293 7.30 7.48 -1.04
C SER A 293 6.50 6.87 -2.18
N MET A 294 5.53 6.01 -1.83
CA MET A 294 4.59 5.50 -2.81
C MET A 294 3.68 6.63 -3.36
N LEU A 295 3.37 7.63 -2.53
CA LEU A 295 2.62 8.83 -2.94
C LEU A 295 3.42 9.68 -3.94
N GLN A 296 4.72 9.85 -3.68
CA GLN A 296 5.60 10.65 -4.55
C GLN A 296 5.88 9.94 -5.87
N ARG A 297 6.07 8.61 -5.88
CA ARG A 297 6.29 7.85 -7.12
C ARG A 297 5.05 7.84 -8.01
N GLY A 298 3.87 7.66 -7.41
CA GLY A 298 2.60 7.76 -8.13
C GLY A 298 2.41 9.13 -8.78
N THR A 299 2.66 10.22 -8.06
CA THR A 299 2.51 11.59 -8.59
C THR A 299 3.61 12.00 -9.56
N ALA A 300 4.86 11.58 -9.33
CA ALA A 300 5.98 11.85 -10.24
C ALA A 300 5.79 11.18 -11.61
N ALA A 301 5.13 10.03 -11.66
CA ALA A 301 4.78 9.38 -12.93
C ALA A 301 3.88 10.28 -13.81
N PHE A 302 3.03 11.11 -13.21
CA PHE A 302 2.20 12.08 -13.94
C PHE A 302 2.89 13.43 -14.16
N ALA A 303 3.79 13.84 -13.26
CA ALA A 303 4.46 15.14 -13.31
C ALA A 303 5.69 15.14 -14.23
N ALA A 304 6.32 13.99 -14.48
CA ALA A 304 7.38 13.88 -15.46
C ALA A 304 6.79 14.16 -16.86
N PRO A 305 7.29 15.18 -17.60
CA PRO A 305 6.89 15.38 -18.98
C PRO A 305 7.45 14.22 -19.81
N THR A 306 6.72 13.12 -19.87
CA THR A 306 7.09 11.96 -20.66
C THR A 306 6.91 12.33 -22.13
N THR A 307 7.99 12.24 -22.91
CA THR A 307 8.01 12.67 -24.32
C THR A 307 7.55 11.59 -25.28
N SER A 308 7.35 10.34 -24.81
CA SER A 308 6.93 9.23 -25.65
C SER A 308 5.47 8.86 -25.42
N ALA A 309 4.69 8.82 -26.50
CA ALA A 309 3.29 8.37 -26.46
C ALA A 309 3.13 6.93 -25.93
N ALA A 310 4.19 6.12 -26.00
CA ALA A 310 4.22 4.76 -25.46
C ALA A 310 4.21 4.76 -23.93
N GLU A 311 4.96 5.66 -23.29
CA GLU A 311 4.99 5.76 -21.83
C GLU A 311 3.71 6.38 -21.29
N VAL A 312 3.16 7.39 -21.95
CA VAL A 312 1.83 7.94 -21.63
C VAL A 312 0.76 6.85 -21.74
N ALA A 313 0.77 6.04 -22.80
CA ALA A 313 -0.17 4.93 -22.95
C ALA A 313 0.07 3.79 -21.95
N ARG A 314 1.30 3.61 -21.45
CA ARG A 314 1.60 2.66 -20.36
C ARG A 314 1.01 3.17 -19.05
N LEU A 315 1.27 4.43 -18.69
CA LEU A 315 0.77 5.08 -17.50
C LEU A 315 -0.77 5.20 -17.49
N GLN A 316 -1.39 5.60 -18.59
CA GLN A 316 -2.85 5.64 -18.72
C GLN A 316 -3.50 4.24 -18.60
N ARG A 317 -2.81 3.17 -19.01
CA ARG A 317 -3.28 1.80 -18.79
C ARG A 317 -3.10 1.33 -17.35
N LEU A 318 -2.05 1.78 -16.67
CA LEU A 318 -1.77 1.41 -15.29
C LEU A 318 -2.63 2.17 -14.27
N HIS A 319 -2.88 3.46 -14.51
CA HIS A 319 -3.57 4.35 -13.56
C HIS A 319 -4.96 4.80 -14.01
N GLY A 320 -5.43 4.31 -15.16
CA GLY A 320 -6.70 4.75 -15.76
C GLY A 320 -6.60 6.12 -16.44
N SER A 321 -7.60 6.46 -17.24
CA SER A 321 -7.67 7.75 -17.95
C SER A 321 -8.10 8.92 -17.05
N THR A 322 -8.50 8.65 -15.80
CA THR A 322 -9.13 9.63 -14.90
C THR A 322 -8.12 10.49 -14.14
N GLY A 323 -6.81 10.32 -14.34
CA GLY A 323 -5.80 11.12 -13.63
C GLY A 323 -5.77 10.89 -12.11
N ILE A 324 -6.47 9.86 -11.63
CA ILE A 324 -6.40 9.43 -10.23
C ILE A 324 -5.11 8.63 -10.09
N PRO A 325 -4.17 9.03 -9.22
CA PRO A 325 -2.95 8.26 -9.00
C PRO A 325 -3.32 6.93 -8.35
N VAL A 326 -3.46 5.88 -9.15
CA VAL A 326 -3.55 4.51 -8.62
C VAL A 326 -2.18 4.20 -8.05
N TYR A 327 -2.09 4.02 -6.73
CA TYR A 327 -0.87 3.61 -6.06
C TYR A 327 -0.48 2.24 -6.60
N ASN A 328 0.59 2.20 -7.39
CA ASN A 328 1.08 0.95 -7.95
C ASN A 328 2.07 0.35 -6.96
N MET A 329 1.65 -0.67 -6.23
CA MET A 329 2.49 -1.39 -5.25
C MET A 329 3.78 -1.91 -5.90
N ILE A 330 3.73 -2.23 -7.20
CA ILE A 330 4.87 -2.67 -8.02
C ILE A 330 5.99 -1.63 -8.08
N ASP A 331 5.64 -0.33 -8.04
CA ASP A 331 6.63 0.75 -8.13
C ASP A 331 7.26 1.07 -6.77
N SER A 332 6.77 0.48 -5.68
CA SER A 332 7.32 0.65 -4.33
C SER A 332 7.12 -0.63 -3.51
N PRO A 333 7.73 -1.77 -3.92
CA PRO A 333 7.61 -3.01 -3.18
C PRO A 333 8.37 -2.93 -1.85
N ILE A 334 8.07 -3.86 -0.94
CA ILE A 334 8.94 -4.14 0.20
C ILE A 334 10.10 -4.99 -0.30
N THR A 335 11.35 -4.60 -0.03
CA THR A 335 12.52 -5.38 -0.45
C THR A 335 12.97 -6.28 0.68
N PHE A 336 12.91 -7.60 0.47
CA PHE A 336 13.54 -8.59 1.34
C PHE A 336 14.97 -8.82 0.88
N GLY A 337 15.90 -8.15 1.56
CA GLY A 337 17.33 -8.30 1.38
C GLY A 337 17.92 -9.53 2.08
N ALA A 338 19.22 -9.76 1.90
CA ALA A 338 19.92 -10.93 2.39
C ALA A 338 19.74 -11.20 3.90
N MET A 339 19.82 -10.16 4.76
CA MET A 339 19.62 -10.33 6.21
C MET A 339 18.20 -10.74 6.57
N VAL A 340 17.20 -10.30 5.80
CA VAL A 340 15.80 -10.69 6.02
C VAL A 340 15.61 -12.16 5.65
N LEU A 341 16.20 -12.60 4.55
CA LEU A 341 16.14 -14.00 4.13
C LEU A 341 16.83 -14.91 5.14
N GLU A 342 17.99 -14.51 5.66
CA GLU A 342 18.67 -15.24 6.73
C GLU A 342 17.82 -15.33 8.00
N ALA A 343 17.18 -14.22 8.40
CA ALA A 343 16.31 -14.16 9.57
C ALA A 343 15.04 -15.03 9.44
N LEU A 344 14.43 -15.07 8.26
CA LEU A 344 13.29 -15.93 7.95
C LEU A 344 13.69 -17.40 7.80
N GLY A 345 14.99 -17.67 7.62
CA GLY A 345 15.55 -19.01 7.47
C GLY A 345 15.48 -19.51 6.02
N ALA A 346 15.08 -20.76 5.83
CA ALA A 346 15.08 -21.36 4.49
C ALA A 346 13.92 -20.82 3.64
N VAL A 347 14.26 -20.09 2.58
CA VAL A 347 13.34 -19.66 1.52
C VAL A 347 13.56 -20.54 0.30
N THR A 348 12.48 -21.09 -0.24
CA THR A 348 12.51 -21.97 -1.42
C THR A 348 11.54 -21.43 -2.46
N VAL A 349 11.83 -21.72 -3.72
CA VAL A 349 11.02 -21.25 -4.85
C VAL A 349 10.66 -22.47 -5.67
N ASN A 350 9.35 -22.67 -5.86
CA ASN A 350 8.86 -23.73 -6.72
C ASN A 350 8.57 -23.12 -8.10
N GLU A 351 9.42 -23.43 -9.08
CA GLU A 351 9.29 -22.92 -10.45
C GLU A 351 8.03 -23.44 -11.16
N LEU A 352 7.58 -24.66 -10.84
CA LEU A 352 6.42 -25.28 -11.48
C LEU A 352 5.13 -24.61 -11.03
N THR A 353 4.97 -24.45 -9.72
CA THR A 353 3.76 -23.82 -9.14
C THR A 353 3.87 -22.30 -9.07
N ARG A 354 5.06 -21.76 -9.34
CA ARG A 354 5.40 -20.33 -9.22
C ARG A 354 5.03 -19.80 -7.84
N ARG A 355 5.50 -20.48 -6.79
CA ARG A 355 5.24 -20.10 -5.40
C ARG A 355 6.55 -19.95 -4.65
N VAL A 356 6.57 -19.04 -3.69
CA VAL A 356 7.66 -18.90 -2.73
C VAL A 356 7.25 -19.58 -1.44
N GLY A 357 8.09 -20.50 -0.95
CA GLY A 357 7.91 -21.22 0.29
C GLY A 357 8.86 -20.68 1.36
N ILE A 358 8.34 -20.22 2.48
CA ILE A 358 9.15 -19.86 3.66
C ILE A 358 9.01 -20.99 4.68
N ARG A 359 10.13 -21.50 5.19
CA ARG A 359 10.13 -22.60 6.15
C ARG A 359 9.33 -22.20 7.40
N LYS A 360 8.42 -23.07 7.82
CA LYS A 360 7.68 -22.89 9.07
C LYS A 360 8.69 -22.81 10.23
N PRO A 361 8.51 -21.85 11.16
CA PRO A 361 9.33 -21.81 12.36
C PRO A 361 9.21 -23.16 13.10
N SER A 362 10.35 -23.80 13.37
CA SER A 362 10.39 -25.16 13.93
C SER A 362 10.00 -25.21 15.41
N ALA A 363 9.89 -24.05 16.05
CA ALA A 363 9.35 -23.86 17.39
C ALA A 363 8.02 -23.09 17.26
N LYS A 364 7.04 -23.42 18.12
CA LYS A 364 5.89 -22.53 18.35
C LYS A 364 6.49 -21.17 18.68
N VAL A 365 6.14 -20.13 17.94
CA VAL A 365 6.52 -18.75 18.26
C VAL A 365 6.10 -18.52 19.70
N ASP A 366 7.07 -18.51 20.62
CA ASP A 366 6.80 -18.32 22.03
C ASP A 366 6.33 -16.87 22.17
N TYR A 367 5.02 -16.71 22.39
CA TYR A 367 4.37 -15.43 22.69
C TYR A 367 5.08 -14.67 23.83
N GLU A 368 5.93 -15.34 24.62
CA GLU A 368 6.77 -14.71 25.64
C GLU A 368 7.82 -13.73 25.06
N GLN A 369 8.36 -13.92 23.86
CA GLN A 369 9.30 -12.95 23.27
C GLN A 369 8.62 -11.67 22.78
N GLN A 370 7.35 -11.76 22.37
CA GLN A 370 6.49 -10.61 22.07
C GLN A 370 6.30 -9.65 23.26
N THR A 371 6.47 -10.14 24.50
CA THR A 371 6.27 -9.32 25.70
C THR A 371 7.40 -8.33 26.00
N LYS A 372 8.54 -8.40 25.28
CA LYS A 372 9.68 -7.50 25.51
C LYS A 372 9.72 -6.28 24.59
N ALA A 373 9.00 -6.31 23.48
CA ALA A 373 8.95 -5.19 22.56
C ALA A 373 8.28 -3.99 23.23
N SER A 374 8.97 -2.85 23.24
CA SER A 374 8.51 -1.63 23.90
C SER A 374 8.25 -0.56 22.85
N CYS A 375 7.04 -0.04 22.80
CA CYS A 375 6.67 1.06 21.93
C CYS A 375 6.80 2.40 22.64
N LEU A 376 7.03 3.44 21.83
CA LEU A 376 6.89 4.81 22.26
C LEU A 376 5.44 5.06 22.74
N GLN A 377 5.31 5.97 23.70
CA GLN A 377 4.01 6.45 24.14
C GLN A 377 3.29 7.12 22.96
N SER A 378 1.96 6.99 22.92
CA SER A 378 1.12 7.69 21.95
C SER A 378 1.32 9.20 22.06
N VAL A 379 1.57 9.87 20.94
CA VAL A 379 1.75 11.33 20.93
C VAL A 379 0.41 12.02 21.23
N SER A 380 0.42 12.97 22.17
CA SER A 380 -0.73 13.81 22.48
C SER A 380 -0.77 15.01 21.54
N CYS A 381 -1.86 15.14 20.77
CA CYS A 381 -2.03 16.20 19.80
C CYS A 381 -2.61 17.46 20.42
N ILE A 382 -2.19 18.62 19.89
CA ILE A 382 -2.62 19.92 20.39
C ILE A 382 -3.62 20.59 19.43
N GLY A 383 -4.66 21.19 20.01
CA GLY A 383 -5.64 22.01 19.31
C GLY A 383 -6.35 21.30 18.16
N GLY A 384 -6.15 21.78 16.92
CA GLY A 384 -6.83 21.30 15.72
C GLY A 384 -6.19 20.10 15.01
N GLN A 385 -5.11 19.54 15.56
CA GLN A 385 -4.41 18.40 14.97
C GLN A 385 -5.23 17.12 15.06
N GLU A 386 -5.11 16.27 14.04
CA GLU A 386 -5.68 14.93 14.04
C GLU A 386 -4.59 13.91 14.40
N TYR A 387 -4.89 13.05 15.38
CA TYR A 387 -3.98 11.96 15.75
C TYR A 387 -4.11 10.82 14.74
N VAL A 388 -3.01 10.51 14.06
CA VAL A 388 -2.95 9.40 13.10
C VAL A 388 -2.37 8.18 13.79
N LEU A 389 -3.25 7.27 14.24
CA LEU A 389 -2.90 6.10 15.04
C LEU A 389 -1.80 5.24 14.41
N HIS A 390 -1.90 4.89 13.13
CA HIS A 390 -0.92 3.99 12.49
C HIS A 390 0.49 4.61 12.37
N LEU A 391 0.62 5.94 12.37
CA LEU A 391 1.91 6.63 12.33
C LEU A 391 2.42 7.05 13.71
N ASN A 392 1.57 7.05 14.74
CA ASN A 392 1.86 7.68 16.03
C ASN A 392 2.32 9.16 15.87
N VAL A 393 1.66 9.91 14.99
CA VAL A 393 2.00 11.32 14.70
C VAL A 393 0.75 12.18 14.69
N CYS A 394 0.90 13.42 15.14
CA CYS A 394 -0.13 14.45 15.02
C CYS A 394 -0.01 15.14 13.66
N LYS A 395 -1.06 15.02 12.85
CA LYS A 395 -1.16 15.65 11.55
C LYS A 395 -1.83 17.01 11.68
N ASP A 396 -1.16 18.04 11.19
CA ASP A 396 -1.75 19.37 11.11
C ASP A 396 -2.93 19.36 10.12
N PRO A 397 -4.04 20.08 10.42
CA PRO A 397 -5.18 20.15 9.52
C PRO A 397 -4.80 20.82 8.20
N ASP A 398 -5.40 20.37 7.11
CA ASP A 398 -5.15 20.93 5.79
C ASP A 398 -5.91 22.26 5.60
N CYS A 399 -5.28 23.36 6.03
CA CYS A 399 -5.88 24.68 5.93
C CYS A 399 -6.04 25.17 4.48
N SER A 400 -5.43 24.50 3.49
CA SER A 400 -5.59 24.86 2.07
C SER A 400 -7.00 24.57 1.54
N GLN A 401 -7.77 23.74 2.24
CA GLN A 401 -9.18 23.48 1.92
C GLN A 401 -10.08 24.68 2.22
N PHE A 402 -9.64 25.61 3.08
CA PHE A 402 -10.39 26.79 3.47
C PHE A 402 -9.75 28.04 2.86
N TYR A 403 -10.52 28.81 2.09
CA TYR A 403 -10.03 30.07 1.53
C TYR A 403 -9.58 31.01 2.66
N PHE A 404 -8.40 31.59 2.48
CA PHE A 404 -7.84 32.63 3.36
C PHE A 404 -7.58 32.17 4.80
N HIS A 405 -7.46 30.86 5.03
CA HIS A 405 -7.03 30.33 6.32
C HIS A 405 -5.55 29.95 6.25
N SER A 406 -4.82 30.26 7.30
CA SER A 406 -3.48 29.75 7.56
C SER A 406 -3.47 28.96 8.86
N LEU A 407 -2.51 28.04 8.96
CA LEU A 407 -2.31 27.26 10.18
C LEU A 407 -1.66 28.15 11.24
N ASP A 408 -2.34 28.33 12.37
CA ASP A 408 -1.73 28.94 13.54
C ASP A 408 -0.69 27.99 14.16
N GLY A 409 0.55 28.47 14.32
CA GLY A 409 1.65 27.64 14.80
C GLY A 409 1.51 27.18 16.24
N GLU A 410 0.83 27.97 17.08
CA GLU A 410 0.66 27.68 18.50
C GLU A 410 -0.57 26.82 18.77
N THR A 411 -1.74 27.24 18.29
CA THR A 411 -2.99 26.51 18.55
C THR A 411 -3.27 25.39 17.55
N LYS A 412 -2.52 25.34 16.44
CA LYS A 412 -2.71 24.35 15.36
C LYS A 412 -4.13 24.29 14.78
N TYR A 413 -4.89 25.39 14.89
CA TYR A 413 -6.14 25.57 14.18
C TYR A 413 -5.92 26.36 12.89
N CYS A 414 -6.78 26.13 11.91
CA CYS A 414 -6.85 26.99 10.74
C CYS A 414 -7.56 28.29 11.13
N VAL A 415 -6.83 29.40 11.11
CA VAL A 415 -7.34 30.74 11.43
C VAL A 415 -7.34 31.61 10.20
N ILE A 416 -8.24 32.59 10.12
CA ILE A 416 -8.27 33.53 8.99
C ILE A 416 -6.99 34.37 9.01
N ASP A 417 -6.33 34.43 7.86
CA ASP A 417 -5.13 35.25 7.68
C ASP A 417 -5.40 36.71 8.07
N SER A 418 -4.55 37.24 8.95
CA SER A 418 -4.65 38.64 9.38
C SER A 418 -4.56 39.60 8.18
N SER A 419 -3.75 39.26 7.18
CA SER A 419 -3.64 40.02 5.92
C SER A 419 -4.98 40.14 5.21
N TRP A 420 -5.78 39.07 5.21
CA TRP A 420 -7.08 39.04 4.55
C TRP A 420 -8.12 39.85 5.30
N THR A 421 -8.08 39.78 6.63
CA THR A 421 -8.94 40.60 7.49
C THR A 421 -8.65 42.09 7.28
N VAL A 422 -7.38 42.48 7.21
CA VAL A 422 -6.97 43.87 6.89
C VAL A 422 -7.42 44.26 5.49
N MET A 423 -7.24 43.40 4.49
CA MET A 423 -7.68 43.66 3.11
C MET A 423 -9.20 43.87 3.01
N LEU A 424 -9.99 43.05 3.69
CA LEU A 424 -11.45 43.18 3.75
C LEU A 424 -11.85 44.50 4.42
N ILE A 425 -11.22 44.87 5.55
CA ILE A 425 -11.47 46.14 6.23
C ILE A 425 -11.12 47.33 5.31
N VAL A 426 -9.97 47.29 4.64
CA VAL A 426 -9.54 48.37 3.74
C VAL A 426 -10.48 48.50 2.53
N THR A 427 -10.83 47.39 1.88
CA THR A 427 -11.71 47.40 0.70
C THR A 427 -13.13 47.84 1.05
N THR A 428 -13.70 47.33 2.15
CA THR A 428 -15.03 47.78 2.62
C THR A 428 -15.02 49.27 2.97
N THR A 429 -13.97 49.76 3.64
CA THR A 429 -13.83 51.19 3.95
C THR A 429 -13.76 52.04 2.67
N LEU A 430 -12.99 51.61 1.67
CA LEU A 430 -12.89 52.31 0.38
C LEU A 430 -14.22 52.34 -0.37
N LEU A 431 -14.98 51.24 -0.36
CA LEU A 431 -16.31 51.16 -0.98
C LEU A 431 -17.30 52.12 -0.32
N VAL A 432 -17.31 52.17 1.02
CA VAL A 432 -18.16 53.11 1.77
C VAL A 432 -17.80 54.57 1.47
N ILE A 433 -16.50 54.89 1.38
CA ILE A 433 -16.05 56.24 1.01
C ILE A 433 -16.49 56.58 -0.41
N ALA A 434 -16.36 55.66 -1.36
CA ALA A 434 -16.79 55.86 -2.74
C ALA A 434 -18.31 56.07 -2.85
N GLU A 435 -19.11 55.28 -2.12
CA GLU A 435 -20.57 55.44 -2.09
C GLU A 435 -20.99 56.79 -1.49
N LEU A 436 -20.38 57.19 -0.37
CA LEU A 436 -20.60 58.51 0.23
C LEU A 436 -20.22 59.63 -0.74
N PHE A 437 -19.09 59.52 -1.43
CA PHE A 437 -18.65 60.50 -2.42
C PHE A 437 -19.64 60.62 -3.59
N LEU A 438 -20.09 59.48 -4.14
CA LEU A 438 -21.08 59.45 -5.22
C LEU A 438 -22.42 60.05 -4.78
N SER A 439 -22.90 59.70 -3.57
CA SER A 439 -24.14 60.22 -3.00
C SER A 439 -24.09 61.74 -2.79
N LEU A 440 -22.98 62.26 -2.25
CA LEU A 440 -22.78 63.69 -2.07
C LEU A 440 -22.66 64.42 -3.42
N SER A 441 -22.00 63.82 -4.40
CA SER A 441 -21.87 64.38 -5.75
C SER A 441 -23.22 64.46 -6.46
N LEU A 442 -24.02 63.39 -6.40
CA LEU A 442 -25.39 63.35 -6.93
C LEU A 442 -26.29 64.42 -6.29
N ARG A 443 -26.23 64.55 -4.95
CA ARG A 443 -26.99 65.61 -4.24
C ARG A 443 -26.62 67.01 -4.71
N ARG A 444 -25.32 67.27 -4.94
CA ARG A 444 -24.86 68.57 -5.47
C ARG A 444 -25.42 68.84 -6.86
N VAL A 445 -25.36 67.86 -7.77
CA VAL A 445 -25.90 68.00 -9.13
C VAL A 445 -27.41 68.28 -9.11
N VAL A 446 -28.17 67.54 -8.32
CA VAL A 446 -29.63 67.75 -8.19
C VAL A 446 -29.93 69.14 -7.61
N SER A 447 -29.18 69.60 -6.61
CA SER A 447 -29.40 70.95 -6.04
C SER A 447 -29.11 72.08 -7.02
N GLN A 448 -28.14 71.91 -7.93
CA GLN A 448 -27.84 72.89 -8.97
C GLN A 448 -28.96 72.98 -10.01
N SER A 449 -29.55 71.85 -10.40
CA SER A 449 -30.68 71.83 -11.35
C SER A 449 -31.98 72.47 -10.85
N GLN A 450 -32.11 72.76 -9.55
CA GLN A 450 -33.28 73.45 -8.99
C GLN A 450 -33.13 74.99 -8.99
N HIS A 451 -31.93 75.50 -9.27
CA HIS A 451 -31.64 76.94 -9.31
C HIS A 451 -31.52 77.51 -10.73
N GLU A 452 -31.55 76.66 -11.76
CA GLU A 452 -31.82 77.03 -13.16
C GLU A 452 -33.31 76.86 -13.46
#